data_AF-A0A0N8NXY5-F1
#
_entry.id   AF-A0A0N8NXY5-F1
#
_cell.length_a   1.000
_cell.length_b   1.000
_cell.length_c   1.000
_cell.angle_alpha   90.00
_cell.angle_beta   90.00
_cell.angle_gamma   90.00
#
_symmetry.space_group_name_H-M   'P 1'
#
loop_
_entity.id
_entity.type
_entity.pdbx_description
1 polymer ?
#
loop_
_entity_poly.entity_id
_entity_poly.type
_entity_poly.pdbx_seq_one_letter_code
_entity_poly.pdbx_strand_id
1 'polypeptide(L)'
;MSSSQTSRRMFFFFWLALGPMFVALFTPNSHASNQGTNAFSNLFPLLAQISDQNHPINQSVEVEISKISNSFSAIAKELDGMGKPVPAPFLSSIDAYRDQLQRTLRVVSAEETTVLLKEVSEDAEIKRRYLVATSGFSAFDRPMLVLVSVLTFRGEKSEPGYTVTCNSFRDVVARGEARFPFSSDTNNASLPLPPGRYRLQIYKGQTLVHSRDIRVGLSSNASEEVKIDVSNF
;
A
#
# COMPACT_ATOMS: atom_id res chain seq x y z
N MET A 1 -33.67 -70.74 -43.18
CA MET A 1 -32.88 -70.80 -44.43
C MET A 1 -33.27 -69.63 -45.32
N SER A 2 -32.30 -69.04 -46.03
CA SER A 2 -32.42 -68.13 -47.20
C SER A 2 -33.09 -66.77 -46.98
N SER A 3 -32.37 -65.63 -47.08
CA SER A 3 -31.93 -64.89 -48.30
C SER A 3 -33.09 -64.09 -48.94
N SER A 4 -32.94 -62.94 -49.61
CA SER A 4 -31.81 -62.07 -50.00
C SER A 4 -32.38 -60.65 -50.21
N GLN A 5 -31.76 -59.56 -49.76
CA GLN A 5 -30.80 -58.68 -50.48
C GLN A 5 -31.34 -57.88 -51.70
N THR A 6 -30.90 -56.60 -51.78
CA THR A 6 -31.14 -55.58 -52.84
C THR A 6 -32.52 -54.87 -52.79
N SER A 7 -32.71 -53.60 -53.18
CA SER A 7 -31.88 -52.73 -54.06
C SER A 7 -32.08 -51.21 -53.84
N ARG A 8 -30.97 -50.44 -53.98
CA ARG A 8 -30.80 -49.06 -54.54
C ARG A 8 -31.79 -47.90 -54.27
N ARG A 9 -31.19 -46.75 -53.88
CA ARG A 9 -31.39 -45.34 -54.39
C ARG A 9 -32.83 -44.75 -54.26
N MET A 10 -33.13 -43.47 -53.98
CA MET A 10 -32.49 -42.13 -53.98
C MET A 10 -33.46 -41.22 -53.12
N PHE A 11 -33.24 -39.95 -52.74
CA PHE A 11 -32.20 -38.93 -52.94
C PHE A 11 -32.30 -37.87 -51.79
N PHE A 12 -31.60 -36.73 -51.92
CA PHE A 12 -31.83 -35.41 -51.30
C PHE A 12 -32.69 -35.25 -50.03
N PHE A 13 -32.04 -34.84 -48.93
CA PHE A 13 -32.65 -33.99 -47.91
C PHE A 13 -31.62 -33.06 -47.23
N PHE A 14 -32.11 -31.90 -46.80
CA PHE A 14 -31.48 -30.87 -45.95
C PHE A 14 -30.22 -30.12 -46.44
N TRP A 15 -30.51 -28.91 -46.94
CA TRP A 15 -29.77 -27.71 -46.55
C TRP A 15 -29.58 -27.65 -45.02
N LEU A 16 -28.37 -27.28 -44.58
CA LEU A 16 -28.18 -26.43 -43.40
C LEU A 16 -26.84 -25.72 -43.53
N ALA A 17 -26.88 -24.39 -43.60
CA ALA A 17 -25.70 -23.56 -43.78
C ALA A 17 -24.87 -23.54 -42.49
N LEU A 18 -23.65 -24.08 -42.54
CA LEU A 18 -22.61 -23.85 -41.55
C LEU A 18 -22.13 -22.40 -41.67
N GLY A 19 -22.85 -21.48 -41.03
CA GLY A 19 -22.34 -20.13 -40.79
C GLY A 19 -21.09 -20.21 -39.91
N PRO A 20 -19.99 -19.51 -40.26
CA PRO A 20 -18.79 -19.53 -39.42
C PRO A 20 -19.10 -18.88 -38.07
N MET A 21 -18.95 -19.64 -36.99
CA MET A 21 -18.88 -19.07 -35.65
C MET A 21 -17.66 -18.15 -35.60
N PHE A 22 -17.90 -16.85 -35.69
CA PHE A 22 -16.97 -15.84 -35.20
C PHE A 22 -16.89 -15.98 -33.68
N VAL A 23 -16.01 -16.87 -33.22
CA VAL A 23 -15.52 -16.84 -31.84
C VAL A 23 -14.68 -15.58 -31.73
N ALA A 24 -15.35 -14.47 -31.39
CA ALA A 24 -14.69 -13.26 -30.97
C ALA A 24 -13.93 -13.59 -29.68
N LEU A 25 -12.64 -13.93 -29.83
CA LEU A 25 -11.69 -13.97 -28.74
C LEU A 25 -11.61 -12.56 -28.17
N PHE A 26 -12.43 -12.30 -27.15
CA PHE A 26 -12.22 -11.22 -26.22
C PHE A 26 -10.95 -11.55 -25.43
N THR A 27 -9.79 -11.39 -26.06
CA THR A 27 -8.54 -11.19 -25.35
C THR A 27 -8.75 -9.92 -24.53
N PRO A 28 -8.76 -9.97 -23.19
CA PRO A 28 -8.71 -8.75 -22.42
C PRO A 28 -7.41 -8.06 -22.81
N ASN A 29 -7.50 -6.86 -23.40
CA ASN A 29 -6.35 -6.00 -23.56
C ASN A 29 -5.88 -5.62 -22.15
N SER A 30 -4.99 -6.44 -21.59
CA SER A 30 -4.24 -6.15 -20.39
C SER A 30 -3.28 -5.01 -20.72
N HIS A 31 -3.80 -3.78 -20.73
CA HIS A 31 -2.97 -2.59 -20.70
C HIS A 31 -2.10 -2.71 -19.45
N ALA A 32 -0.82 -3.02 -19.64
CA ALA A 32 0.17 -2.90 -18.59
C ALA A 32 0.10 -1.47 -18.08
N SER A 33 -0.30 -1.29 -16.82
CA SER A 33 -0.35 0.03 -16.24
C SER A 33 1.07 0.40 -15.81
N ASN A 34 1.50 1.62 -16.08
CA ASN A 34 2.81 2.11 -15.63
C ASN A 34 2.66 2.96 -14.34
N GLN A 35 1.64 2.68 -13.53
CA GLN A 35 1.26 3.48 -12.37
C GLN A 35 2.36 3.50 -11.29
N GLY A 36 2.94 2.34 -10.99
CA GLY A 36 4.06 2.19 -10.06
C GLY A 36 5.35 2.73 -10.63
N THR A 37 5.70 2.37 -11.87
CA THR A 37 6.87 2.92 -12.56
C THR A 37 6.86 4.45 -12.54
N ASN A 38 5.72 5.08 -12.84
CA ASN A 38 5.56 6.53 -12.79
C ASN A 38 5.68 7.08 -11.34
N ALA A 39 5.03 6.46 -10.35
CA ALA A 39 5.06 6.91 -8.96
C ALA A 39 6.46 6.89 -8.34
N PHE A 40 7.29 5.89 -8.67
CA PHE A 40 8.64 5.73 -8.11
C PHE A 40 9.76 6.34 -8.97
N SER A 41 9.50 6.70 -10.23
CA SER A 41 10.48 7.27 -11.19
C SER A 41 11.37 8.37 -10.59
N ASN A 42 10.77 9.31 -9.84
CA ASN A 42 11.46 10.46 -9.25
C ASN A 42 12.14 10.18 -7.90
N LEU A 43 12.09 8.94 -7.40
CA LEU A 43 12.69 8.56 -6.11
C LEU A 43 14.05 7.87 -6.28
N PHE A 44 14.23 7.06 -7.32
CA PHE A 44 15.53 6.42 -7.60
C PHE A 44 16.69 7.41 -7.83
N PRO A 45 16.51 8.55 -8.54
CA PRO A 45 17.58 9.55 -8.66
C PRO A 45 18.00 10.17 -7.33
N LEU A 46 17.07 10.29 -6.36
CA LEU A 46 17.40 10.78 -5.02
C LEU A 46 18.21 9.75 -4.23
N LEU A 47 17.89 8.45 -4.35
CA LEU A 47 18.69 7.38 -3.76
C LEU A 47 20.11 7.34 -4.34
N ALA A 48 20.26 7.51 -5.66
CA ALA A 48 21.56 7.60 -6.30
C ALA A 48 22.38 8.78 -5.76
N GLN A 49 21.77 9.98 -5.66
CA GLN A 49 22.45 11.15 -5.09
C GLN A 49 22.87 10.97 -3.62
N ILE A 50 22.07 10.27 -2.80
CA ILE A 50 22.45 9.96 -1.41
C ILE A 50 23.60 8.96 -1.36
N SER A 51 23.63 7.97 -2.26
CA SER A 51 24.76 7.05 -2.43
C SER A 51 26.03 7.83 -2.82
N ASP A 52 25.98 8.64 -3.90
CA ASP A 52 27.11 9.44 -4.39
C ASP A 52 27.69 10.37 -3.30
N GLN A 53 26.86 10.91 -2.41
CA GLN A 53 27.29 11.74 -1.28
C GLN A 53 27.98 10.97 -0.13
N ASN A 54 27.74 9.66 0.02
CA ASN A 54 28.20 8.84 1.15
C ASN A 54 29.20 7.72 0.74
N HIS A 55 29.31 7.43 -0.55
CA HIS A 55 30.18 6.43 -1.13
C HIS A 55 31.65 6.92 -1.17
N PRO A 56 32.67 6.05 -1.02
CA PRO A 56 32.62 4.62 -0.69
C PRO A 56 32.61 4.32 0.81
N ILE A 57 32.51 5.33 1.67
CA ILE A 57 32.94 5.22 3.08
C ILE A 57 31.87 4.56 3.96
N ASN A 58 30.58 4.70 3.63
CA ASN A 58 29.49 4.30 4.52
C ASN A 58 28.68 3.09 4.02
N GLN A 59 29.15 1.89 4.37
CA GLN A 59 28.47 0.62 4.07
C GLN A 59 27.03 0.55 4.64
N SER A 60 26.75 1.21 5.77
CA SER A 60 25.42 1.20 6.40
C SER A 60 24.39 1.97 5.56
N VAL A 61 24.79 3.09 4.95
CA VAL A 61 23.94 3.85 4.03
C VAL A 61 23.63 3.03 2.77
N GLU A 62 24.63 2.39 2.17
CA GLU A 62 24.44 1.54 0.99
C GLU A 62 23.50 0.34 1.25
N VAL A 63 23.57 -0.24 2.44
CA VAL A 63 22.65 -1.30 2.87
C VAL A 63 21.20 -0.81 2.96
N GLU A 64 20.96 0.38 3.52
CA GLU A 64 19.60 0.95 3.56
C GLU A 64 19.11 1.40 2.17
N ILE A 65 19.96 2.03 1.35
CA ILE A 65 19.64 2.38 -0.05
C ILE A 65 19.21 1.13 -0.83
N SER A 66 19.95 0.03 -0.70
CA SER A 66 19.64 -1.25 -1.34
C SER A 66 18.28 -1.80 -0.89
N LYS A 67 17.96 -1.75 0.40
CA LYS A 67 16.64 -2.17 0.94
C LYS A 67 15.50 -1.31 0.40
N ILE A 68 15.70 0.01 0.34
CA ILE A 68 14.70 0.96 -0.17
C ILE A 68 14.47 0.71 -1.66
N SER A 69 15.54 0.62 -2.46
CA SER A 69 15.47 0.38 -3.90
C SER A 69 14.74 -0.93 -4.24
N ASN A 70 15.04 -2.01 -3.52
CA ASN A 70 14.35 -3.29 -3.65
C ASN A 70 12.86 -3.18 -3.28
N SER A 71 12.53 -2.47 -2.20
CA SER A 71 11.14 -2.29 -1.77
C SER A 71 10.34 -1.42 -2.75
N PHE A 72 10.94 -0.33 -3.23
CA PHE A 72 10.35 0.55 -4.26
C PHE A 72 10.10 -0.20 -5.56
N SER A 73 11.06 -0.99 -6.03
CA SER A 73 10.92 -1.82 -7.24
C SER A 73 9.83 -2.87 -7.11
N ALA A 74 9.75 -3.52 -5.94
CA ALA A 74 8.69 -4.51 -5.66
C ALA A 74 7.30 -3.85 -5.59
N ILE A 75 7.16 -2.72 -4.89
CA ILE A 75 5.89 -1.97 -4.84
C ILE A 75 5.51 -1.51 -6.26
N ALA A 76 6.42 -0.89 -7.01
CA ALA A 76 6.17 -0.41 -8.37
C ALA A 76 5.62 -1.53 -9.27
N LYS A 77 6.24 -2.71 -9.24
CA LYS A 77 5.77 -3.91 -9.97
C LYS A 77 4.36 -4.34 -9.54
N GLU A 78 4.05 -4.33 -8.24
CA GLU A 78 2.71 -4.67 -7.77
C GLU A 78 1.65 -3.65 -8.17
N LEU A 79 2.00 -2.35 -8.29
CA LEU A 79 1.11 -1.30 -8.77
C LEU A 79 0.91 -1.36 -10.29
N ASP A 80 1.98 -1.62 -11.04
CA ASP A 80 1.94 -1.73 -12.50
C ASP A 80 1.01 -2.88 -12.96
N GLY A 81 1.00 -3.98 -12.19
CA GLY A 81 0.07 -5.11 -12.37
C GLY A 81 -1.39 -4.85 -11.97
N MET A 82 -1.76 -3.66 -11.47
CA MET A 82 -3.15 -3.37 -11.09
C MET A 82 -4.01 -2.92 -12.27
N GLY A 83 -5.14 -3.58 -12.47
CA GLY A 83 -6.17 -3.15 -13.44
C GLY A 83 -7.10 -2.04 -12.94
N LYS A 84 -6.84 -1.45 -11.77
CA LYS A 84 -7.60 -0.33 -11.19
C LYS A 84 -6.66 0.83 -10.83
N PRO A 85 -7.16 2.09 -10.80
CA PRO A 85 -6.35 3.23 -10.36
C PRO A 85 -5.88 3.08 -8.91
N VAL A 86 -4.63 3.43 -8.63
CA VAL A 86 -4.10 3.50 -7.26
C VAL A 86 -4.82 4.61 -6.48
N PRO A 87 -5.33 4.36 -5.25
CA PRO A 87 -5.98 5.40 -4.45
C PRO A 87 -5.06 6.57 -4.14
N ALA A 88 -5.57 7.80 -4.26
CA ALA A 88 -4.82 9.02 -4.02
C ALA A 88 -4.07 9.05 -2.67
N PRO A 89 -4.62 8.59 -1.52
CA PRO A 89 -3.87 8.53 -0.26
C PRO A 89 -2.62 7.65 -0.34
N PHE A 90 -2.67 6.55 -1.11
CA PHE A 90 -1.52 5.66 -1.30
C PHE A 90 -0.44 6.34 -2.15
N LEU A 91 -0.81 7.02 -3.24
CA LEU A 91 0.13 7.82 -4.05
C LEU A 91 0.77 8.95 -3.23
N SER A 92 -0.01 9.71 -2.46
CA SER A 92 0.52 10.72 -1.54
C SER A 92 1.50 10.12 -0.53
N SER A 93 1.26 8.88 -0.10
CA SER A 93 2.17 8.14 0.78
C SER A 93 3.46 7.65 0.10
N ILE A 94 3.54 7.67 -1.24
CA ILE A 94 4.77 7.44 -2.01
C ILE A 94 5.48 8.78 -2.25
N ASP A 95 4.75 9.82 -2.64
CA ASP A 95 5.30 11.18 -2.80
C ASP A 95 5.98 11.69 -1.52
N ALA A 96 5.47 11.33 -0.33
CA ALA A 96 6.10 11.65 0.96
C ALA A 96 7.52 11.07 1.14
N TYR A 97 7.94 10.05 0.38
CA TYR A 97 9.34 9.62 0.35
C TYR A 97 10.24 10.66 -0.33
N ARG A 98 9.73 11.44 -1.28
CA ARG A 98 10.49 12.52 -1.94
C ARG A 98 10.93 13.55 -0.91
N ASP A 99 9.98 14.04 -0.11
CA ASP A 99 10.23 15.00 0.97
C ASP A 99 11.24 14.46 2.01
N GLN A 100 11.23 13.15 2.30
CA GLN A 100 12.21 12.53 3.20
C GLN A 100 13.61 12.41 2.58
N LEU A 101 13.72 11.82 1.38
CA LEU A 101 15.02 11.64 0.71
C LEU A 101 15.68 13.00 0.41
N GLN A 102 14.91 14.03 0.09
CA GLN A 102 15.39 15.41 -0.05
C GLN A 102 15.91 16.05 1.25
N ARG A 103 15.53 15.54 2.44
CA ARG A 103 16.13 15.95 3.71
C ARG A 103 17.40 15.19 3.99
N THR A 104 17.39 13.88 3.71
CA THR A 104 18.59 13.04 3.81
C THR A 104 19.74 13.64 2.98
N LEU A 105 19.47 14.16 1.78
CA LEU A 105 20.44 14.89 0.94
C LEU A 105 21.01 16.19 1.55
N ARG A 106 20.45 16.68 2.65
CA ARG A 106 20.92 17.88 3.40
C ARG A 106 21.65 17.50 4.69
N VAL A 107 21.65 16.23 5.06
CA VAL A 107 22.31 15.72 6.27
C VAL A 107 23.76 15.39 5.95
N VAL A 108 24.66 15.93 6.78
CA VAL A 108 26.12 15.73 6.64
C VAL A 108 26.60 14.53 7.46
N SER A 109 25.86 14.11 8.48
CA SER A 109 26.23 12.99 9.34
C SER A 109 25.84 11.64 8.72
N ALA A 110 26.84 10.80 8.50
CA ALA A 110 26.71 9.43 8.01
C ALA A 110 25.75 8.56 8.87
N GLU A 111 25.74 8.80 10.19
CA GLU A 111 24.88 8.12 11.16
C GLU A 111 23.42 8.59 11.05
N GLU A 112 23.19 9.91 11.00
CA GLU A 112 21.87 10.51 10.87
C GLU A 112 21.22 10.16 9.51
N THR A 113 22.01 10.18 8.43
CA THR A 113 21.62 9.67 7.11
C THR A 113 21.16 8.22 7.19
N THR A 114 21.89 7.36 7.90
CA THR A 114 21.51 5.94 8.11
C THR A 114 20.19 5.83 8.87
N VAL A 115 19.99 6.62 9.93
CA VAL A 115 18.74 6.64 10.71
C VAL A 115 17.55 7.03 9.84
N LEU A 116 17.66 8.13 9.07
CA LEU A 116 16.58 8.59 8.19
C LEU A 116 16.26 7.59 7.09
N LEU A 117 17.27 6.99 6.45
CA LEU A 117 17.07 5.95 5.45
C LEU A 117 16.42 4.69 6.04
N LYS A 118 16.77 4.31 7.28
CA LYS A 118 16.12 3.19 7.97
C LYS A 118 14.63 3.45 8.22
N GLU A 119 14.21 4.68 8.46
CA GLU A 119 12.78 5.00 8.57
C GLU A 119 12.05 4.82 7.24
N VAL A 120 12.68 5.25 6.13
CA VAL A 120 12.18 5.03 4.76
C VAL A 120 12.11 3.54 4.44
N SER A 121 13.14 2.77 4.79
CA SER A 121 13.24 1.34 4.48
C SER A 121 12.23 0.50 5.27
N GLU A 122 12.02 0.78 6.57
CA GLU A 122 10.99 0.15 7.38
C GLU A 122 9.57 0.45 6.86
N ASP A 123 9.28 1.70 6.50
CA ASP A 123 7.97 2.09 6.01
C ASP A 123 7.66 1.52 4.61
N ALA A 124 8.67 1.47 3.73
CA ALA A 124 8.56 0.84 2.42
C ALA A 124 8.39 -0.70 2.53
N GLU A 125 9.10 -1.34 3.45
CA GLU A 125 8.97 -2.78 3.70
C GLU A 125 7.58 -3.14 4.25
N ILE A 126 6.97 -2.30 5.10
CA ILE A 126 5.58 -2.48 5.54
C ILE A 126 4.61 -2.40 4.35
N LYS A 127 4.73 -1.38 3.48
CA LYS A 127 3.91 -1.25 2.26
C LYS A 127 4.07 -2.47 1.35
N ARG A 128 5.31 -2.89 1.10
CA ARG A 128 5.63 -4.05 0.26
C ARG A 128 5.01 -5.33 0.82
N ARG A 129 5.20 -5.60 2.12
CA ARG A 129 4.62 -6.79 2.78
C ARG A 129 3.10 -6.81 2.68
N TYR A 130 2.46 -5.69 2.97
CA TYR A 130 1.00 -5.58 2.90
C TYR A 130 0.49 -5.90 1.49
N LEU A 131 1.02 -5.23 0.45
CA LEU A 131 0.62 -5.49 -0.94
C LEU A 131 0.84 -6.94 -1.37
N VAL A 132 1.97 -7.55 -0.99
CA VAL A 132 2.28 -8.95 -1.31
C VAL A 132 1.35 -9.92 -0.57
N ALA A 133 1.04 -9.68 0.70
CA ALA A 133 0.15 -10.53 1.48
C ALA A 133 -1.32 -10.42 1.04
N THR A 134 -1.76 -9.23 0.63
CA THR A 134 -3.12 -8.99 0.11
C THR A 134 -3.26 -9.23 -1.40
N SER A 135 -2.20 -9.66 -2.09
CA SER A 135 -2.19 -9.80 -3.56
C SER A 135 -3.08 -10.93 -4.09
N GLY A 136 -3.35 -11.96 -3.27
CA GLY A 136 -4.32 -13.02 -3.51
C GLY A 136 -4.16 -13.79 -4.83
N PHE A 137 -5.25 -14.40 -5.32
CA PHE A 137 -5.33 -15.03 -6.65
C PHE A 137 -5.76 -14.05 -7.76
N SER A 138 -6.14 -12.82 -7.41
CA SER A 138 -6.67 -11.81 -8.35
C SER A 138 -6.02 -10.45 -8.09
N ALA A 139 -5.30 -9.92 -9.07
CA ALA A 139 -4.65 -8.61 -8.98
C ALA A 139 -5.63 -7.41 -9.00
N PHE A 140 -6.92 -7.66 -9.20
CA PHE A 140 -7.91 -6.63 -9.54
C PHE A 140 -8.70 -6.06 -8.35
N ASP A 141 -8.68 -6.72 -7.19
CA ASP A 141 -9.42 -6.29 -5.98
C ASP A 141 -8.52 -6.26 -4.73
N ARG A 142 -7.33 -5.69 -4.88
CA ARG A 142 -6.35 -5.53 -3.81
C ARG A 142 -6.74 -4.38 -2.88
N PRO A 143 -7.01 -4.61 -1.58
CA PRO A 143 -7.12 -3.52 -0.62
C PRO A 143 -5.75 -2.84 -0.52
N MET A 144 -5.69 -1.54 -0.80
CA MET A 144 -4.44 -0.75 -0.71
C MET A 144 -4.35 0.11 0.54
N LEU A 145 -5.48 0.28 1.22
CA LEU A 145 -5.62 1.02 2.47
C LEU A 145 -6.11 0.04 3.55
N VAL A 146 -5.66 0.25 4.77
CA VAL A 146 -6.11 -0.44 5.97
C VAL A 146 -7.13 0.45 6.66
N LEU A 147 -8.32 -0.08 6.97
CA LEU A 147 -9.26 0.61 7.82
C LEU A 147 -8.76 0.56 9.27
N VAL A 148 -8.21 1.65 9.77
CA VAL A 148 -7.79 1.75 11.17
C VAL A 148 -8.98 2.23 12.00
N SER A 149 -9.32 1.53 13.07
CA SER A 149 -10.28 1.98 14.10
C SER A 149 -9.57 2.24 15.43
N VAL A 150 -10.04 3.23 16.21
CA VAL A 150 -9.44 3.57 17.50
C VAL A 150 -10.50 3.61 18.61
N LEU A 151 -10.26 2.81 19.64
CA LEU A 151 -11.14 2.67 20.80
C LEU A 151 -10.40 3.07 22.08
N THR A 152 -11.00 3.94 22.88
CA THR A 152 -10.49 4.30 24.21
C THR A 152 -11.36 3.67 25.30
N PHE A 153 -10.72 3.14 26.34
CA PHE A 153 -11.39 2.43 27.42
C PHE A 153 -10.75 2.75 28.78
N ARG A 154 -11.53 2.66 29.86
CA ARG A 154 -11.07 2.73 31.25
C ARG A 154 -11.58 1.49 31.98
N GLY A 155 -10.66 0.62 32.42
CA GLY A 155 -11.01 -0.73 32.85
C GLY A 155 -11.70 -1.51 31.72
N GLU A 156 -12.94 -1.94 31.92
CA GLU A 156 -13.72 -2.67 30.90
C GLU A 156 -14.73 -1.79 30.14
N LYS A 157 -14.77 -0.47 30.40
CA LYS A 157 -15.77 0.44 29.82
C LYS A 157 -15.15 1.32 28.72
N SER A 158 -15.80 1.40 27.57
CA SER A 158 -15.43 2.36 26.52
C SER A 158 -15.65 3.80 26.99
N GLU A 159 -14.65 4.66 26.83
CA GLU A 159 -14.68 6.07 27.27
C GLU A 159 -14.50 7.00 26.05
N PRO A 160 -15.59 7.59 25.52
CA PRO A 160 -15.54 8.44 24.32
C PRO A 160 -15.09 9.87 24.64
N GLY A 161 -15.00 10.73 23.61
CA GLY A 161 -14.72 12.16 23.77
C GLY A 161 -13.23 12.52 23.76
N TYR A 162 -12.40 11.65 23.19
CA TYR A 162 -11.01 11.96 22.87
C TYR A 162 -10.84 12.17 21.37
N THR A 163 -10.19 13.26 20.97
CA THR A 163 -9.84 13.51 19.57
C THR A 163 -8.58 12.73 19.22
N VAL A 164 -8.64 11.93 18.16
CA VAL A 164 -7.50 11.15 17.67
C VAL A 164 -6.98 11.74 16.37
N THR A 165 -5.66 11.82 16.26
CA THR A 165 -4.98 12.10 15.00
C THR A 165 -3.95 11.01 14.73
N CYS A 166 -3.95 10.46 13.52
CA CYS A 166 -2.86 9.65 13.03
C CYS A 166 -1.99 10.52 12.14
N ASN A 167 -0.68 10.56 12.34
CA ASN A 167 0.23 11.36 11.53
C ASN A 167 1.29 10.42 10.95
N SER A 168 1.56 10.47 9.63
CA SER A 168 2.66 9.66 9.10
C SER A 168 3.97 10.12 9.74
N PHE A 169 4.88 9.19 10.07
CA PHE A 169 6.15 9.52 10.75
C PHE A 169 6.90 10.66 10.06
N ARG A 170 6.79 10.67 8.73
CA ARG A 170 7.39 11.60 7.78
C ARG A 170 6.84 13.00 7.97
N ASP A 171 5.53 13.11 8.16
CA ASP A 171 4.84 14.40 8.25
C ASP A 171 4.95 15.03 9.64
N VAL A 172 5.04 14.22 10.71
CA VAL A 172 5.30 14.68 12.09
C VAL A 172 6.59 15.49 12.15
N VAL A 173 7.68 14.93 11.61
CA VAL A 173 9.00 15.57 11.54
C VAL A 173 9.02 16.71 10.51
N ALA A 174 8.09 16.72 9.56
CA ALA A 174 8.08 17.68 8.46
C ALA A 174 7.34 18.98 8.72
N ARG A 175 6.14 18.89 9.29
CA ARG A 175 5.16 19.97 9.24
C ARG A 175 4.60 20.29 10.63
N GLY A 176 4.90 19.49 11.66
CA GLY A 176 4.40 19.63 13.04
C GLY A 176 2.88 19.46 13.22
N GLU A 177 2.11 19.64 12.16
CA GLU A 177 0.67 19.90 12.16
C GLU A 177 -0.13 19.01 11.21
N ALA A 178 0.54 18.10 10.48
CA ALA A 178 -0.08 17.19 9.52
C ALA A 178 -0.89 16.09 10.24
N ARG A 179 -2.03 16.53 10.77
CA ARG A 179 -3.03 15.71 11.42
C ARG A 179 -3.88 15.07 10.34
N PHE A 180 -3.92 13.75 10.29
CA PHE A 180 -5.05 13.03 9.70
C PHE A 180 -6.02 12.75 10.86
N PRO A 181 -6.97 13.67 11.17
CA PRO A 181 -7.95 13.43 12.21
C PRO A 181 -8.85 12.26 11.78
N PHE A 182 -9.30 11.49 12.76
CA PHE A 182 -10.37 10.55 12.53
C PHE A 182 -11.69 11.30 12.31
N SER A 183 -12.64 10.65 11.63
CA SER A 183 -13.95 11.22 11.27
C SER A 183 -14.84 11.56 12.47
N SER A 184 -14.50 11.07 13.67
CA SER A 184 -15.13 11.38 14.93
C SER A 184 -14.10 11.31 16.07
N ASP A 185 -14.46 11.83 17.25
CA ASP A 185 -13.80 11.45 18.50
C ASP A 185 -13.98 9.93 18.74
N THR A 186 -13.20 9.38 19.68
CA THR A 186 -13.12 7.93 19.94
C THR A 186 -14.46 7.24 20.22
N ASN A 187 -14.47 5.92 19.95
CA ASN A 187 -15.60 4.99 20.03
C ASN A 187 -16.60 5.01 18.87
N ASN A 188 -16.29 5.71 17.77
CA ASN A 188 -16.65 5.30 16.40
C ASN A 188 -15.62 5.81 15.34
N ALA A 189 -14.44 6.20 15.80
CA ALA A 189 -13.37 6.76 14.99
C ALA A 189 -12.76 5.69 14.07
N SER A 190 -12.93 5.85 12.74
CA SER A 190 -12.21 5.04 11.75
C SER A 190 -11.70 5.88 10.57
N LEU A 191 -10.57 5.46 10.00
CA LEU A 191 -9.88 6.16 8.91
C LEU A 191 -9.14 5.13 8.02
N PRO A 192 -9.37 5.11 6.69
CA PRO A 192 -8.57 4.31 5.77
C PRO A 192 -7.19 4.94 5.57
N LEU A 193 -6.15 4.24 6.01
CA LEU A 193 -4.75 4.69 5.94
C LEU A 193 -3.92 3.77 5.04
N PRO A 194 -2.97 4.30 4.24
CA PRO A 194 -2.00 3.44 3.57
C PRO A 194 -1.15 2.69 4.60
N PRO A 195 -0.75 1.44 4.35
CA PRO A 195 0.15 0.70 5.24
C PRO A 195 1.46 1.47 5.46
N GLY A 196 2.03 1.42 6.67
CA GLY A 196 3.22 2.19 7.02
C GLY A 196 3.39 2.53 8.50
N ARG A 197 4.31 3.44 8.80
CA ARG A 197 4.63 3.93 10.15
C ARG A 197 3.90 5.24 10.47
N TYR A 198 3.18 5.26 11.59
CA TYR A 198 2.44 6.43 12.05
C TYR A 198 2.67 6.71 13.54
N ARG A 199 2.60 8.00 13.90
CA ARG A 199 2.42 8.47 15.28
C ARG A 199 0.92 8.66 15.50
N LEU A 200 0.32 7.87 16.38
CA LEU A 200 -1.02 8.11 16.88
C LEU A 200 -0.94 9.05 18.09
N GLN A 201 -1.75 10.11 18.08
CA GLN A 201 -1.85 11.08 19.15
C GLN A 201 -3.30 11.22 19.59
N ILE A 202 -3.51 11.39 20.90
CA ILE A 202 -4.82 11.51 21.53
C ILE A 202 -4.88 12.79 22.33
N TYR A 203 -5.95 13.55 22.13
CA TYR A 203 -6.20 14.81 22.79
C TYR A 203 -7.49 14.76 23.61
N LYS A 204 -7.47 15.41 24.78
CA LYS A 204 -8.66 15.70 25.58
C LYS A 204 -8.89 17.21 25.54
N GLY A 205 -9.82 17.66 24.71
CA GLY A 205 -9.85 19.04 24.26
C GLY A 205 -8.58 19.37 23.45
N GLN A 206 -7.80 20.36 23.89
CA GLN A 206 -6.53 20.74 23.25
C GLN A 206 -5.29 20.05 23.84
N THR A 207 -5.43 19.36 24.98
CA THR A 207 -4.30 18.76 25.70
C THR A 207 -3.95 17.40 25.12
N LEU A 208 -2.70 17.20 24.67
CA LEU A 208 -2.16 15.90 24.31
C LEU A 208 -2.07 15.02 25.57
N VAL A 209 -2.85 13.94 25.62
CA VAL A 209 -2.87 13.00 26.77
C VAL A 209 -2.14 11.70 26.49
N HIS A 210 -2.02 11.29 25.22
CA HIS A 210 -1.29 10.08 24.83
C HIS A 210 -0.66 10.22 23.45
N SER A 211 0.49 9.58 23.26
CA SER A 211 1.24 9.57 22.01
C SER A 211 1.97 8.24 21.86
N ARG A 212 1.73 7.52 20.76
CA ARG A 212 2.27 6.17 20.53
C ARG A 212 2.60 5.94 19.06
N ASP A 213 3.65 5.17 18.84
CA ASP A 213 4.01 4.67 17.51
C ASP A 213 3.23 3.41 17.15
N ILE A 214 2.62 3.42 15.97
CA ILE A 214 1.88 2.30 15.39
C ILE A 214 2.43 1.98 13.99
N ARG A 215 2.30 0.71 13.61
CA ARG A 215 2.68 0.20 12.29
C ARG A 215 1.44 -0.43 11.67
N VAL A 216 0.88 0.26 10.68
CA VAL A 216 -0.39 -0.07 10.04
C VAL A 216 -0.16 -1.04 8.89
N GLY A 217 -0.92 -2.12 8.83
CA GLY A 217 -0.87 -3.15 7.79
C GLY A 217 0.18 -4.25 8.03
N LEU A 218 0.80 -4.31 9.21
CA LEU A 218 1.69 -5.43 9.54
C LEU A 218 0.95 -6.76 9.66
N SER A 219 -0.32 -6.73 10.11
CA SER A 219 -1.13 -7.94 10.23
C SER A 219 -1.60 -8.49 8.89
N SER A 220 -1.41 -7.74 7.80
CA SER A 220 -1.97 -8.01 6.46
C SER A 220 -3.51 -8.04 6.39
N ASN A 221 -4.19 -7.65 7.47
CA ASN A 221 -5.64 -7.49 7.49
C ASN A 221 -6.04 -6.16 6.85
N ALA A 222 -7.17 -6.15 6.14
CA ALA A 222 -7.76 -4.93 5.58
C ALA A 222 -8.33 -3.97 6.65
N SER A 223 -8.39 -4.39 7.92
CA SER A 223 -8.82 -3.59 9.07
C SER A 223 -7.93 -3.88 10.27
N GLU A 224 -7.57 -2.86 11.03
CA GLU A 224 -6.77 -2.98 12.26
C GLU A 224 -7.39 -2.10 13.37
N GLU A 225 -7.53 -2.65 14.57
CA GLU A 225 -8.11 -1.96 15.73
C GLU A 225 -7.04 -1.60 16.75
N VAL A 226 -6.96 -0.32 17.12
CA VAL A 226 -6.05 0.19 18.15
C VAL A 226 -6.84 0.48 19.42
N LYS A 227 -6.73 -0.42 20.40
CA LYS A 227 -7.30 -0.24 21.75
C LYS A 227 -6.34 0.55 22.64
N ILE A 228 -6.86 1.51 23.38
CA ILE A 228 -6.07 2.42 24.22
C ILE A 228 -6.70 2.59 25.60
N ASP A 229 -5.94 2.20 26.62
CA ASP A 229 -6.33 2.36 28.02
C ASP A 229 -6.10 3.82 28.46
N VAL A 230 -7.17 4.53 28.80
CA VAL A 230 -7.14 5.91 29.31
C VAL A 230 -7.20 5.98 30.83
N SER A 231 -7.09 4.84 31.54
CA SER A 231 -7.05 4.81 33.01
C SER A 231 -5.89 5.61 33.61
N ASN A 232 -4.82 5.80 32.85
CA ASN A 232 -3.57 6.44 33.28
C ASN A 232 -3.46 7.93 32.86
N PHE A 233 -4.51 8.52 32.28
CA PHE A 233 -4.52 9.91 31.76
C PHE A 233 -5.79 10.68 32.17
#